data_AF-A0A9W4CGW1-F1
#
_entry.id   AF-A0A9W4CGW1-F1
#
_cell.length_a   1.000
_cell.length_b   1.000
_cell.length_c   1.000
_cell.angle_alpha   90.00
_cell.angle_beta   90.00
_cell.angle_gamma   90.00
#
_symmetry.space_group_name_H-M   'P 1'
#
loop_
_entity.id
_entity.type
_entity.pdbx_description
1 polymer ?
#
loop_
_entity_poly.entity_id
_entity_poly.type
_entity_poly.pdbx_seq_one_letter_code
_entity_poly.pdbx_strand_id
1 'polypeptide(L)'
;MSNLEKRKPMELVKQQQGLEIVASPIVRLTDQAQVAIDSVMVKREGFLQRFFPDAATRAVIQGELALIKDEFEFRKRALEKVRETQIQSLTEHCNQYLVREKAAIRSATAAFLLEKKMELENKINSLFEEFISRLEIQMAQAEMITNPTLKRVRQTQLEKSVEDFAELQNCLVDQFQRIVSEGV
;
A
#
# COMPACT_ATOMS: atom_id res chain seq x y z
N MET A 1 3.97 0.81 23.01
CA MET A 1 4.94 -0.15 22.43
C MET A 1 4.16 -1.20 21.66
N SER A 2 3.80 -0.90 20.40
CA SER A 2 3.09 -1.85 19.53
C SER A 2 4.03 -2.22 18.39
N ASN A 3 4.40 -3.49 18.33
CA ASN A 3 5.25 -4.08 17.30
C ASN A 3 4.51 -4.01 15.96
N LEU A 4 4.72 -2.93 15.20
CA LEU A 4 4.46 -2.89 13.77
C LEU A 4 5.57 -3.69 13.08
N GLU A 5 5.38 -5.01 13.06
CA GLU A 5 6.21 -5.92 12.30
C GLU A 5 6.27 -5.47 10.84
N LYS A 6 7.51 -5.31 10.35
CA LYS A 6 7.87 -5.08 8.96
C LYS A 6 7.26 -6.17 8.07
N ARG A 7 6.04 -5.96 7.56
CA ARG A 7 5.44 -6.83 6.55
C ARG A 7 6.09 -6.54 5.20
N LYS A 8 7.03 -7.43 4.86
CA LYS A 8 7.79 -7.47 3.61
C LYS A 8 6.84 -7.65 2.40
N PRO A 9 7.25 -7.21 1.20
CA PRO A 9 6.51 -7.38 -0.07
C PRO A 9 6.16 -8.84 -0.47
N MET A 10 6.59 -9.85 0.31
CA MET A 10 6.16 -11.26 0.16
C MET A 10 4.67 -11.51 0.47
N GLU A 11 3.95 -10.58 1.11
CA GLU A 11 2.50 -10.76 1.35
C GLU A 11 1.65 -10.57 0.09
N LEU A 12 2.09 -9.77 -0.88
CA LEU A 12 1.34 -9.53 -2.13
C LEU A 12 1.29 -10.79 -3.02
N VAL A 13 2.37 -11.59 -3.06
CA VAL A 13 2.40 -12.87 -3.80
C VAL A 13 1.51 -13.92 -3.12
N LYS A 14 1.37 -13.88 -1.79
CA LYS A 14 0.43 -14.74 -1.04
C LYS A 14 -1.04 -14.37 -1.28
N GLN A 15 -1.34 -13.11 -1.60
CA GLN A 15 -2.73 -12.67 -1.86
C GLN A 15 -3.28 -13.24 -3.18
N GLN A 16 -2.47 -13.36 -4.24
CA GLN A 16 -2.88 -14.05 -5.47
C GLN A 16 -3.16 -15.53 -5.23
N GLN A 17 -2.32 -16.21 -4.44
CA GLN A 17 -2.55 -17.60 -4.03
C GLN A 17 -3.79 -17.73 -3.12
N GLY A 18 -4.07 -16.74 -2.25
CA GLY A 18 -5.27 -16.71 -1.40
C GLY A 18 -6.59 -16.63 -2.18
N LEU A 19 -6.61 -15.87 -3.29
CA LEU A 19 -7.76 -15.77 -4.19
C LEU A 19 -8.02 -17.08 -4.95
N GLU A 20 -6.96 -17.80 -5.36
CA GLU A 20 -7.08 -19.15 -5.91
C GLU A 20 -7.68 -20.14 -4.89
N ILE A 21 -7.37 -20.00 -3.60
CA ILE A 21 -7.89 -20.86 -2.54
C ILE A 21 -9.41 -20.68 -2.33
N VAL A 22 -9.94 -19.46 -2.46
CA VAL A 22 -11.40 -19.19 -2.33
C VAL A 22 -12.17 -19.70 -3.57
N ALA A 23 -11.54 -19.64 -4.74
CA ALA A 23 -12.10 -20.10 -6.01
C ALA A 23 -12.02 -21.62 -6.24
N SER A 24 -11.03 -22.28 -5.64
CA SER A 24 -10.70 -23.70 -5.84
C SER A 24 -11.86 -24.67 -5.56
N PRO A 25 -12.71 -24.49 -4.52
CA PRO A 25 -13.81 -25.41 -4.25
C PRO A 25 -14.87 -25.42 -5.35
N ILE A 26 -15.25 -24.24 -5.88
CA ILE A 26 -16.28 -24.14 -6.92
C ILE A 26 -15.77 -24.79 -8.20
N VAL A 27 -14.52 -24.52 -8.61
CA VAL A 27 -13.89 -25.12 -9.79
C VAL A 27 -13.81 -26.64 -9.67
N ARG A 28 -13.33 -27.15 -8.53
CA ARG A 28 -13.24 -28.60 -8.29
C ARG A 28 -14.62 -29.27 -8.29
N LEU A 29 -15.63 -28.63 -7.71
CA LEU A 29 -17.00 -29.15 -7.69
C LEU A 29 -17.62 -29.16 -9.10
N THR A 30 -17.44 -28.10 -9.89
CA THR A 30 -17.95 -28.04 -11.26
C THR A 30 -17.26 -29.05 -12.17
N ASP A 31 -15.95 -29.24 -12.03
CA ASP A 31 -15.18 -30.21 -12.82
C ASP A 31 -15.58 -31.65 -12.48
N GLN A 32 -15.70 -31.97 -11.19
CA GLN A 32 -16.17 -33.29 -10.74
C GLN A 32 -17.59 -33.59 -11.21
N ALA A 33 -18.49 -32.60 -11.14
CA ALA A 33 -19.87 -32.75 -11.59
C ALA A 33 -19.95 -32.89 -13.11
N GLN A 34 -19.12 -32.18 -13.88
CA GLN A 34 -19.02 -32.33 -15.33
C GLN A 34 -18.62 -33.75 -15.71
N VAL A 35 -17.55 -34.28 -15.10
CA VAL A 35 -17.08 -35.64 -15.35
C VAL A 35 -18.16 -36.68 -15.02
N ALA A 36 -18.91 -36.48 -13.94
CA ALA A 36 -20.01 -37.36 -13.56
C ALA A 36 -21.18 -37.30 -14.56
N ILE A 37 -21.58 -36.11 -14.99
CA ILE A 37 -22.63 -35.90 -16.01
C ILE A 37 -22.20 -36.57 -17.32
N ASP A 38 -21.01 -36.29 -17.81
CA ASP A 38 -20.50 -36.84 -19.08
C ASP A 38 -20.44 -38.38 -19.03
N SER A 39 -19.99 -38.95 -17.92
CA SER A 39 -19.98 -40.40 -17.69
C SER A 39 -21.39 -41.02 -17.72
N VAL A 40 -22.38 -40.35 -17.12
CA VAL A 40 -23.77 -40.81 -17.10
C VAL A 40 -24.41 -40.69 -18.49
N MET A 41 -24.14 -39.61 -19.22
CA MET A 41 -24.66 -39.40 -20.57
C MET A 41 -24.16 -40.49 -21.53
N VAL A 42 -22.86 -40.77 -21.55
CA VAL A 42 -22.26 -41.83 -22.39
C VAL A 42 -22.83 -43.21 -22.06
N LYS A 43 -22.99 -43.54 -20.76
CA LYS A 43 -23.58 -44.82 -20.34
C LYS A 43 -25.04 -44.95 -20.76
N ARG A 44 -25.82 -43.87 -20.64
CA ARG A 44 -27.24 -43.84 -21.01
C ARG A 44 -27.43 -43.95 -22.52
N GLU A 45 -26.61 -43.27 -23.32
CA GLU A 45 -26.64 -43.41 -24.79
C GLU A 45 -26.36 -44.86 -25.25
N GLY A 46 -25.33 -45.50 -24.70
CA GLY A 46 -25.02 -46.90 -25.01
C GLY A 46 -26.10 -47.89 -24.52
N PHE A 47 -26.81 -47.56 -23.43
CA PHE A 47 -27.92 -48.36 -22.92
C PHE A 47 -29.18 -48.22 -23.80
N LEU A 48 -29.49 -46.99 -24.24
CA LEU A 48 -30.64 -46.72 -25.10
C LEU A 48 -30.56 -47.43 -26.45
N GLN A 49 -29.37 -47.50 -27.04
CA GLN A 49 -29.13 -48.25 -28.28
C GLN A 49 -29.34 -49.76 -28.13
N ARG A 50 -29.17 -50.31 -26.92
CA ARG A 50 -29.22 -51.76 -26.67
C ARG A 50 -30.60 -52.28 -26.23
N PHE A 51 -31.34 -51.51 -25.43
CA PHE A 51 -32.56 -51.99 -24.77
C PHE A 51 -33.86 -51.38 -25.30
N PHE A 52 -33.80 -50.30 -26.07
CA PHE A 52 -34.99 -49.65 -26.64
C PHE A 52 -34.85 -49.53 -28.17
N PRO A 53 -35.26 -50.57 -28.93
CA PRO A 53 -35.18 -50.56 -30.39
C PRO A 53 -36.20 -49.60 -31.04
N ASP A 54 -37.29 -49.27 -30.34
CA ASP A 54 -38.32 -48.32 -30.77
C ASP A 54 -37.79 -46.88 -30.82
N ALA A 55 -38.04 -46.20 -31.95
CA ALA A 55 -37.52 -44.87 -32.22
C ALA A 55 -38.21 -43.78 -31.40
N ALA A 56 -39.50 -43.93 -31.11
CA ALA A 56 -40.25 -42.96 -30.32
C ALA A 56 -39.77 -42.94 -28.86
N THR A 57 -39.60 -44.12 -28.27
CA THR A 57 -39.08 -44.26 -26.90
C THR A 57 -37.66 -43.70 -26.75
N ARG A 58 -36.77 -43.92 -27.74
CA ARG A 58 -35.42 -43.33 -27.74
C ARG A 58 -35.44 -41.81 -27.79
N ALA A 59 -36.32 -41.23 -28.62
CA ALA A 59 -36.43 -39.78 -28.77
C ALA A 59 -36.89 -39.11 -27.46
N VAL A 60 -37.84 -39.71 -26.74
CA VAL A 60 -38.30 -39.21 -25.44
C VAL A 60 -37.15 -39.21 -24.41
N ILE A 61 -36.42 -40.32 -24.29
CA ILE A 61 -35.33 -40.41 -23.30
C ILE A 61 -34.15 -39.51 -23.68
N GLN A 62 -33.86 -39.34 -24.97
CA GLN A 62 -32.87 -38.34 -25.43
C GLN A 62 -33.29 -36.91 -25.06
N GLY A 63 -34.58 -36.59 -25.17
CA GLY A 63 -35.12 -35.30 -24.72
C GLY A 63 -34.93 -35.08 -23.22
N GLU A 64 -35.23 -36.10 -22.39
CA GLU A 64 -34.99 -36.03 -20.94
C GLU A 64 -33.51 -35.83 -20.59
N LEU A 65 -32.60 -36.52 -21.28
CA LEU A 65 -31.15 -36.36 -21.09
C LEU A 65 -30.67 -34.97 -21.50
N ALA A 66 -31.20 -34.42 -22.59
CA ALA A 66 -30.91 -33.06 -23.03
C ALA A 66 -31.34 -32.02 -21.98
N LEU A 67 -32.55 -32.17 -21.41
CA LEU A 67 -33.04 -31.28 -20.35
C LEU A 67 -32.13 -31.32 -19.10
N ILE A 68 -31.70 -32.51 -18.68
CA ILE A 68 -30.78 -32.66 -17.54
C ILE A 68 -29.43 -31.99 -17.82
N LYS A 69 -28.91 -32.13 -19.04
CA LYS A 69 -27.66 -31.50 -19.45
C LYS A 69 -27.76 -29.98 -19.47
N ASP A 70 -28.86 -29.45 -20.01
CA ASP A 70 -29.11 -28.01 -20.07
C ASP A 70 -29.27 -27.41 -18.66
N GLU A 71 -29.97 -28.10 -17.76
CA GLU A 71 -30.10 -27.68 -16.36
C GLU A 71 -28.75 -27.68 -15.63
N PHE A 72 -27.92 -28.69 -15.88
CA PHE A 72 -26.57 -28.75 -15.32
C PHE A 72 -25.69 -27.59 -15.82
N GLU A 73 -25.66 -27.35 -17.14
CA GLU A 73 -24.90 -26.24 -17.73
C GLU A 73 -25.38 -24.87 -17.22
N PHE A 74 -26.69 -24.70 -17.02
CA PHE A 74 -27.23 -23.50 -16.41
C PHE A 74 -26.70 -23.29 -14.99
N ARG A 75 -26.76 -24.32 -14.14
CA ARG A 75 -26.28 -24.26 -12.75
C ARG A 75 -24.77 -24.02 -12.69
N LYS A 76 -24.00 -24.65 -13.58
CA LYS A 76 -22.56 -24.43 -13.73
C LYS A 76 -22.24 -22.96 -14.02
N ARG A 77 -22.88 -22.37 -15.04
CA ARG A 77 -22.69 -20.95 -15.39
C ARG A 77 -23.12 -20.00 -14.27
N ALA A 78 -24.19 -20.33 -13.54
CA ALA A 78 -24.62 -19.54 -12.40
C ALA A 78 -23.57 -19.53 -11.28
N LEU A 79 -22.99 -20.69 -10.96
CA LEU A 79 -21.91 -20.81 -9.97
C LEU A 79 -20.64 -20.08 -10.40
N GLU A 80 -20.27 -20.16 -11.68
CA GLU A 80 -19.13 -19.42 -12.25
C GLU A 80 -19.32 -17.92 -12.09
N LYS A 81 -20.52 -17.38 -12.39
CA LYS A 81 -20.82 -15.96 -12.18
C LYS A 81 -20.75 -15.53 -10.72
N VAL A 82 -21.25 -16.35 -9.79
CA VAL A 82 -21.16 -16.07 -8.36
C VAL A 82 -19.70 -16.00 -7.92
N ARG A 83 -18.88 -16.95 -8.38
CA ARG A 83 -17.44 -16.97 -8.14
C ARG A 83 -16.75 -15.71 -8.67
N GLU A 84 -17.02 -15.32 -9.92
CA GLU A 84 -16.44 -14.11 -10.52
C GLU A 84 -16.80 -12.85 -9.73
N THR A 85 -18.07 -12.73 -9.31
CA THR A 85 -18.55 -11.62 -8.50
C THR A 85 -17.84 -11.55 -7.14
N GLN A 86 -17.64 -12.70 -6.49
CA GLN A 86 -16.91 -12.79 -5.22
C GLN A 86 -15.43 -12.38 -5.38
N ILE A 87 -14.76 -12.85 -6.42
CA ILE A 87 -13.37 -12.49 -6.73
C ILE A 87 -13.27 -10.98 -6.98
N GLN A 88 -14.19 -10.41 -7.76
CA GLN A 88 -14.20 -9.00 -8.08
C GLN A 88 -14.43 -8.15 -6.82
N SER A 89 -15.42 -8.50 -6.00
CA SER A 89 -15.72 -7.82 -4.74
C SER A 89 -14.54 -7.85 -3.77
N LEU A 90 -13.89 -9.01 -3.61
CA LEU A 90 -12.73 -9.14 -2.75
C LEU A 90 -11.55 -8.30 -3.28
N THR A 91 -11.33 -8.32 -4.59
CA THR A 91 -10.28 -7.53 -5.25
C THR A 91 -10.50 -6.03 -5.03
N GLU A 92 -11.73 -5.56 -5.21
CA GLU A 92 -12.09 -4.16 -4.99
C GLU A 92 -11.87 -3.76 -3.52
N HIS A 93 -12.32 -4.60 -2.58
CA HIS A 93 -12.14 -4.33 -1.15
C HIS A 93 -10.66 -4.26 -0.76
N CYS A 94 -9.83 -5.20 -1.26
CA CYS A 94 -8.39 -5.17 -1.04
C CYS A 94 -7.74 -3.91 -1.63
N ASN A 95 -8.14 -3.50 -2.84
CA ASN A 95 -7.62 -2.27 -3.46
C ASN A 95 -8.01 -1.02 -2.66
N GLN A 96 -9.26 -0.93 -2.22
CA GLN A 96 -9.74 0.18 -1.38
C GLN A 96 -8.96 0.24 -0.05
N TYR A 97 -8.74 -0.91 0.59
CA TYR A 97 -7.94 -0.99 1.81
C TYR A 97 -6.50 -0.53 1.57
N LEU A 98 -5.84 -0.99 0.50
CA LEU A 98 -4.48 -0.59 0.15
C LEU A 98 -4.36 0.91 -0.12
N VAL A 99 -5.33 1.50 -0.83
CA VAL A 99 -5.35 2.94 -1.10
C VAL A 99 -5.51 3.72 0.21
N ARG A 100 -6.45 3.30 1.06
CA ARG A 100 -6.71 3.95 2.36
C ARG A 100 -5.50 3.89 3.28
N GLU A 101 -4.87 2.73 3.44
CA GLU A 101 -3.69 2.57 4.29
C GLU A 101 -2.49 3.37 3.75
N LYS A 102 -2.26 3.36 2.43
CA LYS A 102 -1.21 4.19 1.82
C LYS A 102 -1.45 5.67 2.06
N ALA A 103 -2.70 6.14 1.93
CA ALA A 103 -3.06 7.52 2.20
C ALA A 103 -2.87 7.88 3.69
N ALA A 104 -3.26 6.97 4.60
CA ALA A 104 -3.08 7.15 6.05
C ALA A 104 -1.59 7.24 6.43
N ILE A 105 -0.75 6.35 5.89
CA ILE A 105 0.70 6.39 6.11
C ILE A 105 1.28 7.71 5.59
N ARG A 106 0.95 8.12 4.36
CA ARG A 106 1.41 9.40 3.79
C ARG A 106 0.99 10.59 4.66
N SER A 107 -0.27 10.62 5.11
CA SER A 107 -0.77 11.68 5.98
C SER A 107 -0.05 11.71 7.33
N ALA A 108 0.19 10.54 7.94
CA ALA A 108 0.91 10.44 9.21
C ALA A 108 2.37 10.87 9.08
N THR A 109 3.05 10.47 7.99
CA THR A 109 4.41 10.90 7.69
C THR A 109 4.48 12.41 7.48
N ALA A 110 3.57 13.00 6.72
CA ALA A 110 3.52 14.45 6.51
C ALA A 110 3.29 15.21 7.83
N ALA A 111 2.36 14.74 8.66
CA ALA A 111 2.11 15.34 9.98
C ALA A 111 3.35 15.27 10.88
N PHE A 112 4.01 14.11 10.93
CA PHE A 112 5.26 13.93 11.68
C PHE A 112 6.39 14.85 11.20
N LEU A 113 6.60 14.95 9.88
CA LEU A 113 7.63 15.80 9.31
C LEU A 113 7.35 17.29 9.60
N LEU A 114 6.09 17.72 9.55
CA LEU A 114 5.69 19.08 9.90
C LEU A 114 5.90 19.38 11.38
N GLU A 115 5.55 18.46 12.27
CA GLU A 115 5.81 18.58 13.71
C GLU A 115 7.31 18.73 13.98
N LYS A 116 8.15 17.90 13.35
CA LYS A 116 9.61 18.00 13.47
C LYS A 116 10.18 19.27 12.86
N LYS A 117 9.57 19.79 11.79
CA LYS A 117 9.92 21.10 11.25
C LYS A 117 9.72 22.19 12.29
N MET A 118 8.54 22.25 12.90
CA MET A 118 8.20 23.25 13.91
C MET A 118 9.10 23.13 15.14
N GLU A 119 9.39 21.91 15.61
CA GLU A 119 10.35 21.69 16.69
C GLU A 119 11.76 22.22 16.35
N LEU A 120 12.21 21.98 15.12
CA LEU A 120 13.52 22.43 14.66
C LEU A 120 13.58 23.96 14.54
N GLU A 121 12.58 24.59 13.92
CA GLU A 121 12.47 26.04 13.81
C GLU A 121 12.49 26.72 15.18
N ASN A 122 11.71 26.20 16.14
CA ASN A 122 11.71 26.71 17.51
C ASN A 122 13.07 26.59 18.19
N LYS A 123 13.77 25.45 18.01
CA LYS A 123 15.12 25.26 18.55
C LYS A 123 16.13 26.20 17.90
N ILE A 124 16.09 26.36 16.58
CA ILE A 124 16.96 27.29 15.85
C ILE A 124 16.75 28.71 16.35
N ASN A 125 15.50 29.14 16.49
CA ASN A 125 15.17 30.47 17.01
C ASN A 125 15.71 30.66 18.44
N SER A 126 15.54 29.67 19.32
CA SER A 126 16.08 29.76 20.69
C SER A 126 17.61 29.85 20.73
N LEU A 127 18.31 29.09 19.87
CA LEU A 127 19.76 29.14 19.75
C LEU A 127 20.22 30.47 19.15
N PHE A 128 19.43 31.06 18.27
CA PHE A 128 19.71 32.35 17.66
C PHE A 128 19.62 33.48 18.70
N GLU A 129 18.55 33.50 19.50
CA GLU A 129 18.41 34.47 20.60
C GLU A 129 19.56 34.35 21.61
N GLU A 130 19.97 33.12 21.94
CA GLU A 130 21.12 32.89 22.82
C GLU A 130 22.44 33.35 22.17
N PHE A 131 22.62 33.10 20.88
CA PHE A 131 23.78 33.54 20.12
C PHE A 131 23.87 35.06 20.07
N ILE A 132 22.78 35.76 19.74
CA ILE A 132 22.70 37.23 19.73
C ILE A 132 23.08 37.77 21.11
N SER A 133 22.44 37.27 22.16
CA SER A 133 22.70 37.72 23.53
C SER A 133 24.18 37.59 23.91
N ARG A 134 24.82 36.46 23.55
CA ARG A 134 26.25 36.25 23.79
C ARG A 134 27.13 37.16 22.93
N LEU A 135 26.75 37.40 21.68
CA LEU A 135 27.49 38.23 20.74
C LEU A 135 27.46 39.70 21.16
N GLU A 136 26.31 40.21 21.60
CA GLU A 136 26.17 41.57 22.15
C GLU A 136 27.09 41.79 23.34
N ILE A 137 27.16 40.84 24.27
CA ILE A 137 28.08 40.88 25.40
C ILE A 137 29.54 40.94 24.92
N GLN A 138 29.90 40.12 23.94
CA GLN A 138 31.27 40.09 23.39
C GLN A 138 31.62 41.35 22.61
N MET A 139 30.66 41.95 21.90
CA MET A 139 30.84 43.24 21.22
C MET A 139 31.06 44.36 22.22
N ALA A 140 30.24 44.44 23.29
CA ALA A 140 30.44 45.41 24.36
C ALA A 140 31.82 45.26 25.04
N GLN A 141 32.27 44.03 25.26
CA GLN A 141 33.62 43.76 25.78
C GLN A 141 34.73 44.19 24.80
N ALA A 142 34.53 43.97 23.50
CA ALA A 142 35.49 44.38 22.47
C ALA A 142 35.62 45.92 22.39
N GLU A 143 34.55 46.66 22.68
CA GLU A 143 34.60 48.12 22.72
C GLU A 143 35.48 48.68 23.82
N MET A 144 35.56 47.98 24.96
CA MET A 144 36.39 48.33 26.12
C MET A 144 37.89 48.09 25.90
N ILE A 145 38.29 47.42 24.81
CA ILE A 145 39.70 47.18 24.50
C ILE A 145 40.38 48.50 24.13
N THR A 146 41.39 48.89 24.90
CA THR A 146 42.12 50.15 24.72
C THR A 146 43.11 50.10 23.55
N ASN A 147 43.67 48.92 23.25
CA ASN A 147 44.60 48.75 22.15
C ASN A 147 43.85 48.71 20.80
N PRO A 148 44.11 49.65 19.87
CA PRO A 148 43.33 49.79 18.64
C PRO A 148 43.51 48.60 17.67
N THR A 149 44.68 47.99 17.64
CA THR A 149 44.95 46.82 16.80
C THR A 149 44.19 45.60 17.30
N LEU A 150 44.22 45.35 18.62
CA LEU A 150 43.48 44.25 19.23
C LEU A 150 41.97 44.43 19.12
N LYS A 151 41.48 45.67 19.29
CA LYS A 151 40.07 46.01 19.09
C LYS A 151 39.60 45.68 17.67
N ARG A 152 40.36 46.10 16.66
CA ARG A 152 40.06 45.80 15.25
C ARG A 152 40.04 44.30 14.96
N VAL A 153 41.07 43.57 15.39
CA VAL A 153 41.14 42.11 15.20
C VAL A 153 39.94 41.42 15.86
N ARG A 154 39.55 41.85 17.07
CA ARG A 154 38.43 41.27 17.78
C ARG A 154 37.08 41.56 17.11
N GLN A 155 36.88 42.79 16.61
CA GLN A 155 35.67 43.14 15.84
C GLN A 155 35.53 42.29 14.57
N THR A 156 36.60 42.16 13.78
CA THR A 156 36.57 41.34 12.56
C THR A 156 36.30 39.87 12.85
N GLN A 157 36.78 39.33 13.97
CA GLN A 157 36.44 37.96 14.39
C GLN A 157 34.96 37.81 14.73
N LEU A 158 34.37 38.80 15.41
CA LEU A 158 32.96 38.77 15.80
C LEU A 158 32.04 38.91 14.57
N GLU A 159 32.36 39.81 13.64
CA GLU A 159 31.66 39.94 12.36
C GLU A 159 31.67 38.63 11.59
N LYS A 160 32.84 38.00 11.44
CA LYS A 160 32.95 36.69 10.78
C LYS A 160 32.13 35.61 11.49
N SER A 161 32.07 35.64 12.81
CA SER A 161 31.29 34.66 13.58
C SER A 161 29.78 34.78 13.32
N VAL A 162 29.29 35.99 13.04
CA VAL A 162 27.89 36.21 12.64
C VAL A 162 27.63 35.65 11.24
N GLU A 163 28.53 35.91 10.30
CA GLU A 163 28.44 35.38 8.93
C GLU A 163 28.44 33.85 8.91
N ASP A 164 29.41 33.22 9.60
CA ASP A 164 29.54 31.77 9.69
C ASP A 164 28.29 31.14 10.34
N PHE A 165 27.71 31.78 11.35
CA PHE A 165 26.48 31.30 12.01
C PHE A 165 25.27 31.38 11.08
N ALA A 166 25.10 32.51 10.36
CA ALA A 166 24.00 32.69 9.41
C ALA A 166 24.08 31.68 8.24
N GLU A 167 25.29 31.41 7.75
CA GLU A 167 25.51 30.41 6.71
C GLU A 167 25.16 29.00 7.19
N LEU A 168 25.58 28.63 8.42
CA LEU A 168 25.23 27.35 9.03
C LEU A 168 23.71 27.19 9.20
N GLN A 169 23.01 28.24 9.63
CA GLN A 169 21.56 28.23 9.78
C GLN A 169 20.86 27.95 8.44
N ASN A 170 21.24 28.68 7.38
CA ASN A 170 20.68 28.49 6.05
C ASN A 170 20.91 27.07 5.55
N CYS A 171 22.13 26.53 5.73
CA CYS A 171 22.46 25.17 5.34
C CYS A 171 21.61 24.12 6.09
N LEU A 172 21.40 24.31 7.40
CA LEU A 172 20.56 23.40 8.21
C LEU A 172 19.09 23.43 7.79
N VAL A 173 18.54 24.61 7.54
CA VAL A 173 17.16 24.78 7.07
C VAL A 173 16.99 24.13 5.68
N ASP A 174 17.93 24.37 4.76
CA ASP A 174 17.92 23.77 3.42
C ASP A 174 18.01 22.25 3.46
N GLN A 175 18.91 21.69 4.27
CA GLN A 175 19.04 20.24 4.42
C GLN A 175 17.76 19.62 4.97
N PHE A 176 17.14 20.25 5.98
CA PHE A 176 15.89 19.77 6.52
C PHE A 176 14.76 19.85 5.48
N GLN A 177 14.69 20.94 4.72
CA GLN A 177 13.70 21.11 3.67
C GLN A 177 13.86 20.07 2.55
N ARG A 178 15.10 19.67 2.22
CA ARG A 178 15.36 18.55 1.29
C ARG A 178 14.85 17.23 1.85
N ILE A 179 15.10 16.91 3.12
CA ILE A 179 14.58 15.70 3.77
C ILE A 179 13.05 15.67 3.73
N VAL A 180 12.40 16.79 4.00
CA VAL A 180 10.94 16.90 3.91
C VAL A 180 10.46 16.71 2.47
N SER A 181 11.17 17.28 1.50
CA SER A 181 10.80 17.19 0.07
C SER A 181 11.03 15.81 -0.54
N GLU A 182 12.05 15.07 -0.07
CA GLU A 182 12.34 13.69 -0.49
C GLU A 182 11.42 12.66 0.17
N GLY A 183 10.87 12.98 1.36
CA GLY A 183 10.00 12.12 2.15
C GLY A 183 8.50 12.20 1.84
N VAL A 184 8.08 13.11 0.95
CA VAL A 184 6.69 13.32 0.50
C VAL A 184 6.51 12.79 -0.92
#